data_AF-A0A949RUX3-F1
#
_entry.id   AF-A0A949RUX3-F1
#
_cell.length_a   1.000
_cell.length_b   1.000
_cell.length_c   1.000
_cell.angle_alpha   90.00
_cell.angle_beta   90.00
_cell.angle_gamma   90.00
#
_symmetry.space_group_name_H-M   'P 1'
#
loop_
_entity.id
_entity.type
_entity.pdbx_description
1 polymer ?
#
loop_
_entity_poly.entity_id
_entity_poly.type
_entity_poly.pdbx_seq_one_letter_code
_entity_poly.pdbx_strand_id
1 'polypeptide(L)'
;MTVTFLMDGKEITAADGQTLLEAARENGVDIPTICWHEATTSNAVCRICVVEVEGMRLLQPACIVKAAERMKVQTRSERVTRARRTVLEMLASTMDLSDAPEILTMMDEYGADASRFPEARRRESEVKDDNPMYIRDYSKCLLCWRCVQVCAADAQYTFAINFDGRGYDTQIGTFFDRAIPETTCVLCGQCVGVCPTGALKAKREYLLEQGMTSEQISVLNTGRKRRKP
;
A
#
# COMPACT_ATOMS: atom_id res chain seq x y z
N MET A 1 13.06 -9.21 -27.44
CA MET A 1 14.50 -9.24 -27.12
C MET A 1 14.62 -9.53 -25.63
N THR A 2 15.70 -10.16 -25.17
CA THR A 2 15.94 -10.44 -23.75
C THR A 2 17.20 -9.70 -23.30
N VAL A 3 17.29 -9.39 -22.01
CA VAL A 3 18.47 -8.81 -21.38
C VAL A 3 18.96 -9.73 -20.26
N THR A 4 20.28 -9.84 -20.10
CA THR A 4 20.93 -10.66 -19.09
C THR A 4 21.74 -9.81 -18.12
N PHE A 5 21.51 -10.00 -16.82
CA PHE A 5 22.15 -9.21 -15.78
C PHE A 5 22.37 -10.05 -14.52
N LEU A 6 23.13 -9.51 -13.57
CA LEU A 6 23.43 -10.18 -12.31
C LEU A 6 22.54 -9.61 -11.19
N MET A 7 21.87 -10.48 -10.44
CA MET A 7 21.14 -10.14 -9.22
C MET A 7 21.58 -11.07 -8.09
N ASP A 8 22.11 -10.51 -7.00
CA ASP A 8 22.64 -11.27 -5.86
C ASP A 8 23.64 -12.36 -6.26
N GLY A 9 24.45 -12.08 -7.29
CA GLY A 9 25.44 -13.01 -7.85
C GLY A 9 24.87 -14.08 -8.78
N LYS A 10 23.56 -14.13 -8.99
CA LYS A 10 22.90 -15.03 -9.94
C LYS A 10 22.69 -14.32 -11.27
N GLU A 11 22.92 -15.03 -12.37
CA GLU A 11 22.58 -14.55 -13.71
C GLU A 11 21.08 -14.69 -13.94
N ILE A 12 20.43 -13.57 -14.26
CA ILE A 12 18.99 -13.48 -14.53
C ILE A 12 18.80 -13.03 -15.97
N THR A 13 17.90 -13.72 -16.68
CA THR A 13 17.43 -13.30 -18.00
C THR A 13 16.01 -12.76 -17.89
N ALA A 14 15.78 -11.58 -18.44
CA ALA A 14 14.49 -10.89 -18.43
C ALA A 14 14.12 -10.47 -19.86
N ALA A 15 12.83 -10.34 -20.15
CA ALA A 15 12.37 -9.71 -21.38
C ALA A 15 12.74 -8.22 -21.38
N ASP A 16 13.11 -7.70 -22.55
CA ASP A 16 13.40 -6.29 -22.73
C ASP A 16 12.20 -5.43 -22.30
N GLY A 17 12.45 -4.39 -21.51
CA GLY A 17 11.42 -3.55 -20.92
C GLY A 17 10.76 -4.06 -19.64
N GLN A 18 11.10 -5.26 -19.13
CA GLN A 18 10.70 -5.68 -17.77
C GLN A 18 11.39 -4.84 -16.70
N THR A 19 10.71 -4.64 -15.58
CA THR A 19 11.27 -4.04 -14.37
C THR A 19 12.15 -5.03 -13.61
N LEU A 20 13.05 -4.53 -12.76
CA LEU A 20 13.85 -5.38 -11.88
C LEU A 20 12.99 -6.21 -10.92
N LEU A 21 11.82 -5.69 -10.49
CA LEU A 21 10.88 -6.42 -9.64
C LEU A 21 10.22 -7.59 -10.38
N GLU A 22 9.78 -7.39 -11.63
CA GLU A 22 9.20 -8.46 -12.47
C GLU A 22 10.24 -9.55 -12.72
N ALA A 23 11.44 -9.15 -13.15
CA ALA A 23 12.56 -10.07 -13.37
C ALA A 23 12.94 -10.86 -12.11
N ALA A 24 12.95 -10.21 -10.93
CA ALA A 24 13.21 -10.87 -9.66
C ALA A 24 12.19 -11.97 -9.35
N ARG A 25 10.89 -11.66 -9.51
CA ARG A 25 9.80 -12.59 -9.20
C ARG A 25 9.78 -13.80 -10.11
N GLU A 26 10.00 -13.61 -11.41
CA GLU A 26 10.09 -14.72 -12.37
C GLU A 26 11.25 -15.67 -12.08
N ASN A 27 12.28 -15.18 -11.37
CA ASN A 27 13.48 -15.94 -11.02
C ASN A 27 13.55 -16.32 -9.53
N GLY A 28 12.44 -16.20 -8.79
CA GLY A 28 12.33 -16.61 -7.39
C GLY A 28 13.16 -15.78 -6.41
N VAL A 29 13.50 -14.54 -6.77
CA VAL A 29 14.12 -13.56 -5.86
C VAL A 29 13.03 -12.70 -5.26
N ASP A 30 12.92 -12.73 -3.93
CA ASP A 30 11.93 -11.93 -3.21
C ASP A 30 12.42 -10.49 -3.00
N ILE A 31 11.59 -9.53 -3.42
CA ILE A 31 11.77 -8.10 -3.20
C ILE A 31 10.47 -7.59 -2.57
N PRO A 32 10.50 -7.08 -1.33
CA PRO A 32 9.29 -6.66 -0.64
C PRO A 32 8.66 -5.46 -1.34
N THR A 33 7.34 -5.39 -1.31
CA THR A 33 6.54 -4.31 -1.91
C THR A 33 5.37 -3.92 -1.03
N ILE A 34 5.08 -2.62 -0.90
CA ILE A 34 3.90 -2.11 -0.18
C ILE A 34 3.00 -1.25 -1.07
N CYS A 35 3.55 -0.41 -1.96
CA CYS A 35 2.72 0.39 -2.87
C CYS A 35 2.48 -0.27 -4.24
N TRP A 36 3.34 -1.21 -4.65
CA TRP A 36 3.17 -1.94 -5.91
C TRP A 36 2.03 -2.95 -5.78
N HIS A 37 1.13 -3.04 -6.75
CA HIS A 37 0.09 -4.06 -6.86
C HIS A 37 -0.13 -4.35 -8.34
N GLU A 38 -0.42 -5.60 -8.73
CA GLU A 38 -0.56 -6.02 -10.13
C GLU A 38 -1.63 -5.24 -10.91
N ALA A 39 -2.73 -4.89 -10.22
CA ALA A 39 -3.82 -4.09 -10.78
C ALA A 39 -3.56 -2.57 -10.80
N THR A 40 -2.33 -2.10 -10.51
CA THR A 40 -2.01 -0.67 -10.44
C THR A 40 -0.69 -0.33 -11.10
N THR A 41 -0.62 0.84 -11.72
CA THR A 41 0.62 1.41 -12.24
C THR A 41 1.60 1.70 -11.11
N SER A 42 2.85 1.29 -11.24
CA SER A 42 3.84 1.48 -10.19
C SER A 42 4.38 2.91 -10.15
N ASN A 43 4.24 3.60 -9.00
CA ASN A 43 4.72 4.98 -8.81
C ASN A 43 5.99 5.09 -7.93
N ALA A 44 6.52 3.97 -7.44
CA ALA A 44 7.71 3.91 -6.58
C ALA A 44 7.67 4.83 -5.33
N VAL A 45 6.50 5.04 -4.75
CA VAL A 45 6.29 6.00 -3.65
C VAL A 45 6.78 5.49 -2.29
N CYS A 46 6.53 4.22 -1.94
CA CYS A 46 6.85 3.71 -0.60
C CYS A 46 8.34 3.38 -0.39
N ARG A 47 9.13 3.27 -1.46
CA ARG A 47 10.58 2.98 -1.43
C ARG A 47 11.01 1.67 -0.74
N ILE A 48 10.10 0.76 -0.40
CA ILE A 48 10.47 -0.52 0.23
C ILE A 48 11.17 -1.48 -0.75
N CYS A 49 10.81 -1.45 -2.04
CA CYS A 49 11.36 -2.30 -3.08
C CYS A 49 12.72 -1.84 -3.61
N VAL A 50 13.42 -0.95 -2.89
CA VAL A 50 14.70 -0.43 -3.35
C VAL A 50 15.75 -1.53 -3.40
N VAL A 51 16.62 -1.44 -4.40
CA VAL A 51 17.78 -2.31 -4.63
C VAL A 51 19.02 -1.46 -4.90
N GLU A 52 20.18 -2.01 -4.64
CA GLU A 52 21.45 -1.36 -4.99
C GLU A 52 21.89 -1.82 -6.37
N VAL A 53 22.27 -0.88 -7.24
CA VAL A 53 22.76 -1.15 -8.59
C VAL A 53 24.18 -0.61 -8.69
N GLU A 54 25.13 -1.47 -9.05
CA GLU A 54 26.54 -1.08 -9.18
C GLU A 54 26.70 0.09 -10.17
N GLY A 55 27.50 1.08 -9.78
CA GLY A 55 27.70 2.30 -10.56
C GLY A 55 26.63 3.38 -10.36
N MET A 56 25.51 3.08 -9.67
CA MET A 56 24.48 4.07 -9.35
C MET A 56 24.64 4.60 -7.92
N ARG A 57 24.61 5.92 -7.77
CA ARG A 57 24.77 6.59 -6.46
C ARG A 57 23.61 6.32 -5.50
N LEU A 58 22.38 6.37 -6.02
CA LEU A 58 21.15 6.21 -5.24
C LEU A 58 20.59 4.79 -5.39
N LEU A 59 19.92 4.30 -4.33
CA LEU A 59 19.18 3.05 -4.41
C LEU A 59 18.00 3.19 -5.39
N GLN A 60 17.87 2.19 -6.25
CA GLN A 60 16.91 2.19 -7.34
C GLN A 60 15.63 1.47 -6.93
N PRO A 61 14.44 2.01 -7.24
CA PRO A 61 13.18 1.31 -6.98
C PRO A 61 12.98 0.18 -7.99
N ALA A 62 13.04 -1.08 -7.54
CA ALA A 62 12.93 -2.23 -8.43
C ALA A 62 11.60 -2.27 -9.20
N CYS A 63 10.54 -1.68 -8.64
CA CYS A 63 9.19 -1.67 -9.20
C CYS A 63 8.99 -0.76 -10.43
N ILE A 64 9.97 0.06 -10.82
CA ILE A 64 9.90 0.90 -12.03
C ILE A 64 11.18 0.86 -12.87
N VAL A 65 12.34 0.63 -12.25
CA VAL A 65 13.61 0.58 -12.99
C VAL A 65 13.63 -0.64 -13.88
N LYS A 66 13.95 -0.43 -15.15
CA LYS A 66 14.01 -1.47 -16.17
C LYS A 66 15.29 -2.27 -16.04
N ALA A 67 15.18 -3.59 -16.21
CA ALA A 67 16.33 -4.45 -16.36
C ALA A 67 17.10 -4.04 -17.62
N ALA A 68 18.41 -3.92 -17.50
CA ALA A 68 19.29 -3.61 -18.61
C ALA A 68 20.51 -4.53 -18.60
N GLU A 69 21.12 -4.66 -19.77
CA GLU A 69 22.25 -5.56 -19.94
C GLU A 69 23.41 -5.24 -18.99
N ARG A 70 24.00 -6.31 -18.45
CA ARG A 70 25.19 -6.24 -17.57
C ARG A 70 24.99 -5.41 -16.29
N MET A 71 23.75 -5.12 -15.89
CA MET A 71 23.48 -4.58 -14.57
C MET A 71 23.96 -5.57 -13.49
N LYS A 72 24.39 -5.04 -12.36
CA LYS A 72 24.69 -5.81 -11.16
C LYS A 72 23.86 -5.26 -10.01
N VAL A 73 22.91 -6.06 -9.56
CA VAL A 73 21.88 -5.67 -8.60
C VAL A 73 22.10 -6.45 -7.31
N GLN A 74 22.03 -5.77 -6.18
CA GLN A 74 22.01 -6.39 -4.85
C GLN A 74 20.69 -6.04 -4.15
N THR A 75 19.96 -7.06 -3.72
CA THR A 75 18.64 -6.92 -3.09
C THR A 75 18.72 -6.88 -1.56
N ARG A 76 19.86 -7.30 -0.97
CA ARG A 76 20.10 -7.34 0.48
C ARG A 76 21.47 -6.78 0.91
N SER A 77 21.99 -5.77 0.21
CA SER A 77 23.20 -5.06 0.68
C SER A 77 22.94 -4.35 2.02
N GLU A 78 24.00 -3.96 2.74
CA GLU A 78 23.86 -3.20 4.00
C GLU A 78 23.05 -1.91 3.79
N ARG A 79 23.25 -1.23 2.65
CA ARG A 79 22.53 -0.01 2.30
C ARG A 79 21.06 -0.27 2.06
N VAL A 80 20.70 -1.35 1.36
CA VAL A 80 19.30 -1.72 1.11
C VAL A 80 18.60 -2.10 2.41
N THR A 81 19.22 -2.97 3.22
CA THR A 81 18.67 -3.41 4.51
C THR A 81 18.45 -2.22 5.45
N ARG A 82 19.44 -1.31 5.57
CA ARG A 82 19.31 -0.08 6.37
C ARG A 82 18.17 0.81 5.84
N ALA A 83 18.08 1.01 4.53
CA ALA A 83 17.04 1.86 3.94
C ALA A 83 15.64 1.30 4.18
N ARG A 84 15.43 -0.01 3.97
CA ARG A 84 14.14 -0.68 4.23
C ARG A 84 13.74 -0.57 5.70
N ARG A 85 14.66 -0.85 6.62
CA ARG A 85 14.44 -0.69 8.06
C ARG A 85 14.00 0.73 8.40
N THR A 86 14.73 1.75 7.95
CA THR A 86 14.38 3.15 8.23
C THR A 86 13.03 3.56 7.64
N VAL A 87 12.68 3.10 6.44
CA VAL A 87 11.35 3.34 5.87
C VAL A 87 10.26 2.75 6.76
N LEU A 88 10.42 1.52 7.24
CA LEU A 88 9.47 0.86 8.12
C LEU A 88 9.34 1.57 9.49
N GLU A 89 10.47 1.99 10.07
CA GLU A 89 10.49 2.80 11.30
C GLU A 89 9.75 4.14 11.11
N MET A 90 9.95 4.81 9.97
CA MET A 90 9.24 6.05 9.64
C MET A 90 7.73 5.82 9.48
N LEU A 91 7.32 4.74 8.82
CA LEU A 91 5.90 4.37 8.73
C LEU A 91 5.33 4.17 10.14
N ALA A 92 5.91 3.28 10.94
CA ALA A 92 5.44 2.99 12.30
C ALA A 92 5.33 4.24 13.20
N SER A 93 6.21 5.22 13.01
CA SER A 93 6.20 6.47 13.78
C SER A 93 5.06 7.44 13.43
N THR A 94 4.46 7.32 12.24
CA THR A 94 3.49 8.32 11.75
C THR A 94 2.06 7.80 11.64
N MET A 95 1.83 6.48 11.70
CA MET A 95 0.52 5.89 11.47
C MET A 95 0.29 4.66 12.36
N ASP A 96 -0.96 4.18 12.41
CA ASP A 96 -1.28 2.89 13.01
C ASP A 96 -1.13 1.75 11.97
N LEU A 97 -0.34 0.74 12.32
CA LEU A 97 -0.04 -0.44 11.50
C LEU A 97 -0.69 -1.73 12.04
N SER A 98 -1.57 -1.62 13.04
CA SER A 98 -2.25 -2.74 13.68
C SER A 98 -2.94 -3.70 12.71
N ASP A 99 -3.46 -3.16 11.59
CA ASP A 99 -4.15 -3.91 10.55
C ASP A 99 -3.28 -4.20 9.31
N ALA A 100 -1.96 -4.13 9.44
CA ALA A 100 -1.01 -4.29 8.33
C ALA A 100 -0.04 -5.47 8.56
N PRO A 101 -0.53 -6.73 8.60
CA PRO A 101 0.30 -7.89 8.96
C PRO A 101 1.51 -8.12 8.06
N GLU A 102 1.39 -7.82 6.75
CA GLU A 102 2.53 -7.89 5.82
C GLU A 102 3.63 -6.87 6.18
N ILE A 103 3.25 -5.65 6.58
CA ILE A 103 4.20 -4.61 6.99
C ILE A 103 4.82 -4.97 8.34
N LEU A 104 4.04 -5.50 9.28
CA LEU A 104 4.55 -5.97 10.57
C LEU A 104 5.56 -7.11 10.38
N THR A 105 5.29 -8.05 9.46
CA THR A 105 6.23 -9.11 9.10
C THR A 105 7.54 -8.55 8.53
N MET A 106 7.45 -7.54 7.66
CA MET A 106 8.65 -6.83 7.16
C MET A 106 9.39 -6.12 8.30
N MET A 107 8.67 -5.50 9.25
CA MET A 107 9.30 -4.87 10.41
C MET A 107 10.13 -5.88 11.22
N ASP A 108 9.58 -7.06 11.47
CA ASP A 108 10.29 -8.14 12.15
C ASP A 108 11.50 -8.62 11.33
N GLU A 109 11.34 -8.83 10.02
CA GLU A 109 12.41 -9.30 9.14
C GLU A 109 13.61 -8.33 9.09
N TYR A 110 13.34 -7.04 9.02
CA TYR A 110 14.37 -6.00 8.93
C TYR A 110 14.82 -5.47 10.31
N GLY A 111 14.24 -5.98 11.40
CA GLY A 111 14.53 -5.52 12.77
C GLY A 111 14.22 -4.04 12.97
N ALA A 112 13.08 -3.58 12.45
CA ALA A 112 12.63 -2.18 12.56
C ALA A 112 12.08 -1.90 13.96
N ASP A 113 12.56 -0.82 14.57
CA ASP A 113 12.10 -0.37 15.89
C ASP A 113 11.03 0.71 15.75
N ALA A 114 9.78 0.39 16.10
CA ALA A 114 8.67 1.33 16.07
C ALA A 114 8.87 2.55 17.00
N SER A 115 9.74 2.45 18.01
CA SER A 115 10.05 3.52 18.95
C SER A 115 11.20 4.43 18.50
N ARG A 116 11.80 4.17 17.33
CA ARG A 116 12.99 4.88 16.82
C ARG A 116 12.81 6.40 16.74
N PHE A 117 11.60 6.86 16.44
CA PHE A 117 11.24 8.27 16.28
C PHE A 117 10.13 8.68 17.27
N PRO A 118 10.44 8.82 18.57
CA PRO A 118 9.42 9.04 19.60
C PRO A 118 8.76 10.42 19.54
N GLU A 119 9.42 11.40 18.92
CA GLU A 119 8.93 12.77 18.74
C GLU A 119 8.18 12.96 17.41
N ALA A 120 8.02 11.89 16.61
CA ALA A 120 7.27 11.99 15.36
C ALA A 120 5.81 12.34 15.65
N ARG A 121 5.29 13.36 14.96
CA ARG A 121 3.85 13.62 14.92
C ARG A 121 3.19 12.41 14.24
N ARG A 122 2.10 11.90 14.83
CA ARG A 122 1.23 10.90 14.19
C ARG A 122 0.17 11.58 13.34
N ARG A 123 -0.23 10.91 12.28
CA ARG A 123 -1.40 11.27 11.48
C ARG A 123 -2.63 10.90 12.27
N GLU A 124 -3.44 11.91 12.55
CA GLU A 124 -4.74 11.74 13.18
C GLU A 124 -5.81 11.99 12.13
N SER A 125 -6.81 11.13 12.09
CA SER A 125 -8.00 11.28 11.25
C SER A 125 -9.17 10.70 12.00
N GLU A 126 -10.30 11.39 11.96
CA GLU A 126 -11.55 10.79 12.38
C GLU A 126 -11.89 9.62 11.46
N VAL A 127 -12.43 8.54 12.04
CA VAL A 127 -12.95 7.41 11.28
C VAL A 127 -14.22 7.85 10.58
N LYS A 128 -14.21 7.83 9.24
CA LYS A 128 -15.38 8.20 8.42
C LYS A 128 -16.22 6.96 8.12
N ASP A 129 -17.41 6.91 8.70
CA ASP A 129 -18.50 5.99 8.34
C ASP A 129 -19.59 6.74 7.56
N ASP A 130 -19.31 7.03 6.29
CA ASP A 130 -20.13 7.90 5.45
C ASP A 130 -20.80 7.17 4.27
N ASN A 131 -20.72 5.84 4.25
CA ASN A 131 -21.25 5.00 3.19
C ASN A 131 -21.56 3.58 3.70
N PRO A 132 -22.40 2.81 2.97
CA PRO A 132 -22.83 1.50 3.44
C PRO A 132 -21.79 0.38 3.26
N MET A 133 -20.70 0.60 2.53
CA MET A 133 -19.82 -0.48 2.06
C MET A 133 -18.51 -0.61 2.83
N TYR A 134 -17.86 0.51 3.17
CA TYR A 134 -16.54 0.49 3.80
C TYR A 134 -16.29 1.68 4.71
N ILE A 135 -15.41 1.48 5.67
CA ILE A 135 -14.93 2.48 6.62
C ILE A 135 -13.64 3.10 6.09
N ARG A 136 -13.47 4.40 6.32
CA ARG A 136 -12.24 5.13 5.98
C ARG A 136 -11.57 5.59 7.27
N ASP A 137 -10.42 5.01 7.57
CA ASP A 137 -9.55 5.40 8.69
C ASP A 137 -8.19 5.81 8.14
N TYR A 138 -8.01 7.10 7.90
CA TYR A 138 -6.77 7.61 7.31
C TYR A 138 -5.62 7.75 8.32
N SER A 139 -5.85 7.49 9.61
CA SER A 139 -4.76 7.33 10.58
C SER A 139 -3.91 6.08 10.27
N LYS A 140 -4.47 5.13 9.51
CA LYS A 140 -3.82 3.92 8.99
C LYS A 140 -3.33 4.05 7.55
N CYS A 141 -3.42 5.22 6.91
CA CYS A 141 -3.06 5.38 5.49
C CYS A 141 -1.57 5.73 5.29
N LEU A 142 -0.84 4.92 4.50
CA LEU A 142 0.57 5.23 4.16
C LEU A 142 0.75 6.01 2.86
N LEU A 143 -0.35 6.48 2.25
CA LEU A 143 -0.35 7.14 0.95
C LEU A 143 0.32 6.28 -0.14
N CYS A 144 -0.06 5.00 -0.23
CA CYS A 144 0.45 4.08 -1.25
C CYS A 144 -0.11 4.33 -2.66
N TRP A 145 -1.16 5.17 -2.76
CA TRP A 145 -1.87 5.58 -3.97
C TRP A 145 -2.69 4.50 -4.69
N ARG A 146 -2.54 3.22 -4.32
CA ARG A 146 -3.28 2.10 -4.93
C ARG A 146 -4.78 2.37 -5.03
N CYS A 147 -5.41 2.88 -3.97
CA CYS A 147 -6.84 3.18 -3.93
C CYS A 147 -7.26 4.27 -4.94
N VAL A 148 -6.49 5.35 -5.06
CA VAL A 148 -6.73 6.43 -6.03
C VAL A 148 -6.55 5.90 -7.44
N GLN A 149 -5.55 5.06 -7.67
CA GLN A 149 -5.23 4.49 -8.97
C GLN A 149 -6.33 3.58 -9.51
N VAL A 150 -6.79 2.60 -8.73
CA VAL A 150 -7.90 1.72 -9.15
C VAL A 150 -9.22 2.49 -9.27
N CYS A 151 -9.40 3.55 -8.50
CA CYS A 151 -10.55 4.44 -8.63
C CYS A 151 -10.48 5.28 -9.94
N ALA A 152 -9.27 5.54 -10.42
CA ALA A 152 -8.95 6.29 -11.63
C ALA A 152 -8.72 5.34 -12.83
N ALA A 153 -7.72 5.66 -13.65
CA ALA A 153 -7.50 5.03 -14.96
C ALA A 153 -7.06 3.56 -14.90
N ASP A 154 -6.58 3.07 -13.76
CA ASP A 154 -6.08 1.69 -13.67
C ASP A 154 -7.22 0.67 -13.59
N ALA A 155 -8.46 1.07 -13.23
CA ALA A 155 -9.60 0.16 -13.28
C ALA A 155 -10.97 0.81 -13.54
N GLN A 156 -11.38 1.82 -12.75
CA GLN A 156 -12.79 2.22 -12.67
C GLN A 156 -13.17 3.50 -13.42
N TYR A 157 -12.21 4.39 -13.71
CA TYR A 157 -12.44 5.68 -14.37
C TYR A 157 -13.51 6.57 -13.69
N THR A 158 -13.73 6.41 -12.37
CA THR A 158 -14.72 7.19 -11.61
C THR A 158 -14.10 8.41 -10.92
N PHE A 159 -12.82 8.33 -10.53
CA PHE A 159 -12.08 9.42 -9.89
C PHE A 159 -12.75 9.98 -8.61
N ALA A 160 -13.50 9.13 -7.89
CA ALA A 160 -14.27 9.53 -6.71
C ALA A 160 -13.40 9.90 -5.50
N ILE A 161 -12.21 9.30 -5.38
CA ILE A 161 -11.21 9.62 -4.36
C ILE A 161 -9.92 10.10 -5.02
N ASN A 162 -9.28 11.11 -4.43
CA ASN A 162 -8.03 11.67 -4.91
C ASN A 162 -7.20 12.24 -3.75
N PHE A 163 -6.06 12.84 -4.04
CA PHE A 163 -5.22 13.51 -3.05
C PHE A 163 -5.80 14.85 -2.63
N ASP A 164 -5.75 15.11 -1.34
CA ASP A 164 -6.03 16.40 -0.73
C ASP A 164 -4.86 16.82 0.17
N GLY A 165 -4.66 18.12 0.35
CA GLY A 165 -3.53 18.67 1.10
C GLY A 165 -2.18 18.56 0.38
N ARG A 166 -1.09 18.85 1.09
CA ARG A 166 0.29 18.78 0.60
C ARG A 166 1.26 18.40 1.70
N GLY A 167 2.38 17.77 1.31
CA GLY A 167 3.46 17.42 2.23
C GLY A 167 2.97 16.47 3.31
N TYR A 168 3.27 16.79 4.57
CA TYR A 168 2.86 15.97 5.71
C TYR A 168 1.33 15.85 5.83
N ASP A 169 0.59 16.94 5.54
CA ASP A 169 -0.88 17.00 5.65
C ASP A 169 -1.59 16.39 4.43
N THR A 170 -0.88 15.69 3.54
CA THR A 170 -1.51 14.99 2.41
C THR A 170 -2.39 13.85 2.92
N GLN A 171 -3.61 13.75 2.41
CA GLN A 171 -4.56 12.67 2.71
C GLN A 171 -5.31 12.22 1.46
N ILE A 172 -6.04 11.10 1.55
CA ILE A 172 -7.01 10.73 0.53
C ILE A 172 -8.32 11.44 0.85
N GLY A 173 -8.84 12.20 -0.10
CA GLY A 173 -10.07 12.97 0.02
C GLY A 173 -11.05 12.66 -1.09
N THR A 174 -12.24 13.22 -0.96
CA THR A 174 -13.28 13.27 -1.98
C THR A 174 -13.41 14.71 -2.48
N PHE A 175 -14.09 14.88 -3.62
CA PHE A 175 -14.39 16.23 -4.12
C PHE A 175 -15.19 17.04 -3.08
N PHE A 176 -14.64 18.16 -2.63
CA PHE A 176 -15.18 19.02 -1.56
C PHE A 176 -15.50 18.30 -0.23
N ASP A 177 -14.73 17.25 0.14
CA ASP A 177 -14.96 16.42 1.36
C ASP A 177 -16.41 15.90 1.48
N ARG A 178 -17.07 15.68 0.33
CA ARG A 178 -18.40 15.09 0.25
C ARG A 178 -18.39 13.63 0.72
N ALA A 179 -19.48 13.19 1.32
CA ALA A 179 -19.66 11.77 1.65
C ALA A 179 -19.60 10.93 0.38
N ILE A 180 -19.06 9.70 0.46
CA ILE A 180 -18.88 8.83 -0.72
C ILE A 180 -20.15 8.69 -1.61
N PRO A 181 -21.37 8.53 -1.08
CA PRO A 181 -22.59 8.47 -1.90
C PRO A 181 -22.93 9.76 -2.65
N GLU A 182 -22.36 10.90 -2.25
CA GLU A 182 -22.51 12.20 -2.93
C GLU A 182 -21.41 12.45 -3.99
N THR A 183 -20.51 11.49 -4.18
CA THR A 183 -19.43 11.54 -5.18
C THR A 183 -19.79 10.72 -6.42
N THR A 184 -18.85 10.61 -7.36
CA THR A 184 -18.96 9.73 -8.54
C THR A 184 -18.81 8.23 -8.20
N CYS A 185 -18.56 7.88 -6.93
CA CYS A 185 -18.29 6.50 -6.52
C CYS A 185 -19.47 5.55 -6.82
N VAL A 186 -19.15 4.43 -7.47
CA VAL A 186 -20.11 3.34 -7.77
C VAL A 186 -20.04 2.20 -6.76
N LEU A 187 -19.31 2.37 -5.66
CA LEU A 187 -19.17 1.39 -4.57
C LEU A 187 -18.66 0.00 -5.01
N CYS A 188 -17.74 -0.05 -5.99
CA CYS A 188 -17.18 -1.29 -6.54
C CYS A 188 -16.21 -2.04 -5.60
N GLY A 189 -15.77 -1.41 -4.50
CA GLY A 189 -14.90 -2.04 -3.49
C GLY A 189 -13.44 -2.26 -3.89
N GLN A 190 -13.02 -1.91 -5.12
CA GLN A 190 -11.64 -2.13 -5.58
C GLN A 190 -10.61 -1.40 -4.71
N CYS A 191 -10.92 -0.18 -4.25
CA CYS A 191 -10.04 0.59 -3.36
C CYS A 191 -9.81 -0.09 -2.00
N VAL A 192 -10.81 -0.81 -1.48
CA VAL A 192 -10.72 -1.62 -0.26
C VAL A 192 -9.84 -2.84 -0.52
N GLY A 193 -10.08 -3.54 -1.64
CA GLY A 193 -9.34 -4.75 -2.00
C GLY A 193 -7.83 -4.56 -2.19
N VAL A 194 -7.39 -3.37 -2.61
CA VAL A 194 -5.96 -3.07 -2.80
C VAL A 194 -5.29 -2.39 -1.60
N CYS A 195 -6.03 -2.07 -0.53
CA CYS A 195 -5.51 -1.33 0.62
C CYS A 195 -4.60 -2.23 1.49
N PRO A 196 -3.30 -1.90 1.66
CA PRO A 196 -2.37 -2.76 2.40
C PRO A 196 -2.42 -2.60 3.93
N THR A 197 -3.19 -1.64 4.46
CA THR A 197 -3.12 -1.26 5.89
C THR A 197 -4.46 -1.23 6.60
N GLY A 198 -5.55 -1.59 5.93
CA GLY A 198 -6.89 -1.46 6.50
C GLY A 198 -7.39 -0.02 6.62
N ALA A 199 -6.68 0.98 6.07
CA ALA A 199 -7.17 2.37 6.01
C ALA A 199 -8.50 2.50 5.26
N LEU A 200 -8.74 1.60 4.31
CA LEU A 200 -10.05 1.34 3.72
C LEU A 200 -10.40 -0.10 4.08
N LYS A 201 -11.42 -0.30 4.92
CA LYS A 201 -11.81 -1.62 5.43
C LYS A 201 -13.27 -1.88 5.14
N ALA A 202 -13.61 -3.11 4.74
CA ALA A 202 -15.00 -3.49 4.51
C ALA A 202 -15.82 -3.24 5.79
N LYS A 203 -16.99 -2.59 5.67
CA LYS A 203 -17.77 -2.18 6.84
C LYS A 203 -18.18 -3.38 7.69
N ARG A 204 -18.52 -4.49 7.06
CA ARG A 204 -18.84 -5.74 7.76
C ARG A 204 -17.68 -6.25 8.60
N GLU A 205 -16.46 -6.22 8.06
CA GLU A 205 -15.25 -6.66 8.76
C GLU A 205 -14.96 -5.76 9.97
N TYR A 206 -14.98 -4.45 9.76
CA TYR A 206 -14.81 -3.47 10.84
C TYR A 206 -15.81 -3.69 11.97
N LEU A 207 -17.11 -3.87 11.67
CA LEU A 207 -18.12 -4.08 12.71
C LEU A 207 -17.94 -5.39 13.48
N LEU A 208 -17.44 -6.45 12.83
CA LEU A 208 -17.11 -7.71 13.52
C LEU A 208 -15.97 -7.50 14.53
N GLU A 209 -14.93 -6.75 14.15
CA GLU A 209 -13.81 -6.41 15.04
C GLU A 209 -14.24 -5.54 16.23
N GLN A 210 -15.27 -4.69 16.05
CA GLN A 210 -15.93 -3.95 17.13
C GLN A 210 -16.83 -4.82 18.02
N GLY A 211 -16.86 -6.14 17.80
CA GLY A 211 -17.60 -7.10 18.62
C GLY A 211 -19.08 -7.27 18.24
N MET A 212 -19.52 -6.74 17.09
CA MET A 212 -20.87 -7.02 16.59
C MET A 212 -20.96 -8.42 16.00
N THR A 213 -22.11 -9.07 16.12
CA THR A 213 -22.35 -10.38 15.51
C THR A 213 -22.80 -10.25 14.05
N SER A 214 -22.64 -11.32 13.26
CA SER A 214 -23.10 -11.35 11.87
C SER A 214 -24.60 -11.08 11.72
N GLU A 215 -25.42 -11.50 12.69
CA GLU A 215 -26.86 -11.25 12.72
C GLU A 215 -27.17 -9.77 12.95
N GLN A 216 -26.44 -9.12 13.87
CA GLN A 216 -26.60 -7.69 14.14
C GLN A 216 -26.25 -6.85 12.90
N ILE A 217 -25.21 -7.23 12.16
CA ILE A 217 -24.77 -6.55 10.94
C ILE A 217 -25.77 -6.75 9.79
N SER A 218 -26.32 -7.96 9.62
CA SER A 218 -27.31 -8.26 8.57
C SER A 218 -28.60 -7.40 8.69
N VAL A 219 -28.99 -7.08 9.92
CA VAL A 219 -30.15 -6.23 10.22
C VAL A 219 -29.92 -4.76 9.84
N LEU A 220 -28.68 -4.26 9.93
CA LEU A 220 -28.32 -2.88 9.56
C LEU A 220 -28.47 -2.64 8.05
N ASN A 221 -28.05 -3.61 7.22
CA ASN A 221 -28.03 -3.46 5.76
C ASN A 221 -29.40 -3.65 5.09
N THR A 222 -30.39 -4.20 5.80
CA THR A 222 -31.68 -4.60 5.19
C THR A 222 -32.83 -3.65 5.53
N GLY A 223 -32.65 -2.68 6.42
CA GLY A 223 -33.74 -1.84 6.95
C GLY A 223 -34.84 -2.64 7.66
N ARG A 224 -34.68 -3.96 7.83
CA ARG A 224 -35.67 -4.85 8.43
C ARG A 224 -35.51 -4.79 9.94
N LYS A 225 -36.46 -4.16 10.63
CA LYS A 225 -36.56 -4.26 12.10
C LYS A 225 -36.53 -5.74 12.51
N ARG A 226 -35.66 -6.05 13.48
CA ARG A 226 -35.55 -7.37 14.13
C ARG A 226 -36.95 -7.89 14.44
N ARG A 227 -37.39 -8.98 13.78
CA ARG A 227 -38.62 -9.67 14.18
C ARG A 227 -38.39 -10.16 15.60
N LYS A 228 -39.14 -9.61 16.57
CA LYS A 228 -39.14 -10.12 17.94
C LYS A 228 -39.58 -11.59 17.92
N PRO A 229 -39.02 -12.43 18.82
CA PRO A 229 -39.39 -13.83 18.93
C PRO A 229 -40.88 -13.98 19.25
#